data_AF-A0A7X0C269-F1
#
_entry.id   AF-A0A7X0C269-F1
#
_cell.length_a   1.000
_cell.length_b   1.000
_cell.length_c   1.000
_cell.angle_alpha   90.00
_cell.angle_beta   90.00
_cell.angle_gamma   90.00
#
_symmetry.space_group_name_H-M   'P 1'
#
loop_
_entity.id
_entity.type
_entity.pdbx_description
1 polymer ?
#
loop_
_entity_poly.entity_id
_entity_poly.type
_entity_poly.pdbx_seq_one_letter_code
_entity_poly.pdbx_strand_id
1 'polypeptide(L)'
;MTGSVSVQVVAASGEGGDLAMARGGDGAAFGRLVEPLRRELHAHCYRMLGSSHDADDALQEALLRAWRGLGRFTGRGTLRSWLYTVATRTCLDLVEARGRRALPVDLGPSSERVVAGGAPLTEVAWLGPYDDAGLGAGPAVPEARYEQREAVELAFVAALQHLPGNQRAALLLFEVLGFAAAEIAAMMDTSTASVNSALARARKLVAERVPSRSQQRTLREVGDARLREVVTGFATALEDGDADALVALLTEDVTWSMPPLPHWYHGVGPVMDFVTRVPLTTCGSWRHLPVRANGQPAVGCYLWDEAAGAHVSWSVNVLTMRGELIAEVTSFIGDEHFGLFGLPASLP
;
A
#
# COMPACT_ATOMS: atom_id res chain seq x y z
N MET A 1 67.25 8.38 -11.25
CA MET A 1 66.01 9.04 -11.68
C MET A 1 65.47 8.30 -12.90
N THR A 2 64.51 7.41 -12.69
CA THR A 2 63.56 6.95 -13.71
C THR A 2 62.42 6.30 -12.92
N GLY A 3 61.33 7.05 -12.79
CA GLY A 3 60.20 6.74 -11.94
C GLY A 3 59.40 5.55 -12.48
N SER A 4 59.05 4.65 -11.57
CA SER A 4 58.04 3.62 -11.76
C SER A 4 56.68 4.30 -11.97
N VAL A 5 56.09 4.10 -13.14
CA VAL A 5 54.72 4.52 -13.42
C VAL A 5 53.79 3.52 -12.74
N SER A 6 53.27 3.91 -11.58
CA SER A 6 52.17 3.22 -10.92
C SER A 6 50.94 3.28 -11.82
N VAL A 7 50.56 2.13 -12.38
CA VAL A 7 49.28 1.93 -13.07
C VAL A 7 48.19 2.04 -12.00
N GLN A 8 47.56 3.22 -11.90
CA GLN A 8 46.30 3.36 -11.19
C GLN A 8 45.25 2.55 -11.95
N VAL A 9 44.81 1.45 -11.34
CA VAL A 9 43.62 0.72 -11.75
C VAL A 9 42.45 1.68 -11.61
N VAL A 10 41.93 2.15 -12.74
CA VAL A 10 40.67 2.89 -12.82
C VAL A 10 39.60 1.97 -12.25
N ALA A 11 39.06 2.31 -11.08
CA ALA A 11 37.97 1.58 -10.45
C ALA A 11 36.79 1.53 -11.43
N ALA A 12 36.35 0.32 -11.76
CA ALA A 12 35.15 0.06 -12.54
C ALA A 12 33.94 0.61 -11.76
N SER A 13 33.64 1.89 -11.95
CA SER A 13 32.56 2.62 -11.29
C SER A 13 31.27 2.35 -12.07
N GLY A 14 30.69 1.19 -11.80
CA GLY A 14 29.43 0.73 -12.36
C GLY A 14 28.88 -0.43 -11.54
N GLU A 15 27.65 -0.84 -11.81
CA GLU A 15 26.92 -1.92 -11.12
C GLU A 15 27.76 -3.20 -10.95
N GLY A 16 28.60 -3.54 -11.93
CA GLY A 16 29.51 -4.69 -11.86
C GLY A 16 30.62 -4.56 -10.79
N GLY A 17 31.12 -3.35 -10.54
CA GLY A 17 32.11 -3.06 -9.51
C GLY A 17 31.50 -3.14 -8.10
N ASP A 18 30.31 -2.55 -7.93
CA ASP A 18 29.56 -2.64 -6.69
C ASP A 18 29.15 -4.09 -6.38
N LEU A 19 28.80 -4.90 -7.40
CA LEU A 19 28.51 -6.32 -7.22
C LEU A 19 29.72 -7.12 -6.74
N ALA A 20 30.92 -6.84 -7.27
CA ALA A 20 32.14 -7.50 -6.84
C ALA A 20 32.51 -7.14 -5.38
N MET A 21 32.41 -5.84 -5.02
CA MET A 21 32.67 -5.38 -3.65
C MET A 21 31.65 -5.94 -2.66
N ALA A 22 30.37 -5.94 -3.02
CA ALA A 22 29.29 -6.49 -2.20
C ALA A 22 29.49 -8.00 -1.96
N ARG A 23 29.91 -8.77 -2.98
CA ARG A 23 30.29 -10.18 -2.82
C ARG A 23 31.50 -10.37 -1.89
N GLY A 24 32.41 -9.39 -1.85
CA GLY A 24 33.54 -9.35 -0.94
C GLY A 24 33.19 -8.93 0.50
N GLY A 25 31.92 -8.67 0.81
CA GLY A 25 31.47 -8.28 2.15
C GLY A 25 31.34 -6.77 2.38
N ASP A 26 31.43 -5.93 1.34
CA ASP A 26 31.14 -4.49 1.44
C ASP A 26 29.63 -4.23 1.49
N GLY A 27 29.12 -3.93 2.70
CA GLY A 27 27.71 -3.63 2.92
C GLY A 27 27.27 -2.30 2.28
N ALA A 28 28.16 -1.32 2.14
CA ALA A 28 27.84 -0.07 1.48
C ALA A 28 27.67 -0.25 -0.03
N ALA A 29 28.48 -1.13 -0.63
CA ALA A 29 28.30 -1.53 -2.03
C ALA A 29 26.95 -2.25 -2.25
N PHE A 30 26.54 -3.15 -1.35
CA PHE A 30 25.21 -3.76 -1.43
C PHE A 30 24.08 -2.75 -1.25
N GLY A 31 24.23 -1.80 -0.32
CA GLY A 31 23.30 -0.70 -0.16
C GLY A 31 23.07 0.07 -1.46
N ARG A 32 24.15 0.44 -2.16
CA ARG A 32 24.07 1.15 -3.46
C ARG A 32 23.37 0.33 -4.55
N LEU A 33 23.52 -0.99 -4.55
CA LEU A 33 22.84 -1.87 -5.51
C LEU A 33 21.34 -2.01 -5.23
N VAL A 34 20.95 -2.03 -3.96
CA VAL A 34 19.57 -2.25 -3.54
C VAL A 34 18.76 -0.97 -3.53
N GLU A 35 19.36 0.17 -3.16
CA GLU A 35 18.64 1.43 -2.95
C GLU A 35 17.74 1.83 -4.15
N PRO A 36 18.18 1.71 -5.42
CA PRO A 36 17.32 2.01 -6.56
C PRO A 36 16.08 1.12 -6.67
N LEU A 37 16.13 -0.10 -6.12
CA LEU A 37 15.08 -1.11 -6.16
C LEU A 37 14.28 -1.18 -4.85
N ARG A 38 14.72 -0.49 -3.79
CA ARG A 38 14.15 -0.64 -2.44
C ARG A 38 12.66 -0.34 -2.41
N ARG A 39 12.24 0.77 -3.04
CA ARG A 39 10.84 1.21 -3.07
C ARG A 39 9.93 0.27 -3.84
N GLU A 40 10.37 -0.21 -4.99
CA GLU A 40 9.57 -1.14 -5.80
C GLU A 40 9.51 -2.55 -5.19
N LEU A 41 10.55 -2.99 -4.48
CA LEU A 41 10.54 -4.22 -3.70
C LEU A 41 9.61 -4.09 -2.50
N HIS A 42 9.61 -2.93 -1.83
CA HIS A 42 8.65 -2.64 -0.75
C HIS A 42 7.21 -2.68 -1.25
N ALA A 43 6.91 -2.01 -2.37
CA ALA A 43 5.58 -2.02 -2.97
C ALA A 43 5.15 -3.45 -3.38
N HIS A 44 6.08 -4.29 -3.83
CA HIS A 44 5.81 -5.71 -4.08
C HIS A 44 5.48 -6.48 -2.81
N CYS A 45 6.26 -6.31 -1.75
CA CYS A 45 5.96 -6.90 -0.44
C CYS A 45 4.58 -6.45 0.07
N TYR A 46 4.26 -5.16 -0.07
CA TYR A 46 2.94 -4.63 0.31
C TYR A 46 1.80 -5.28 -0.48
N ARG A 47 1.89 -5.39 -1.81
CA ARG A 47 0.86 -6.09 -2.61
C ARG A 47 0.73 -7.56 -2.22
N MET A 48 1.84 -8.20 -1.87
CA MET A 48 1.84 -9.57 -1.38
C MET A 48 1.20 -9.72 -0.01
N LEU A 49 1.33 -8.75 0.90
CA LEU A 49 1.02 -8.93 2.33
C LEU A 49 -0.15 -8.09 2.83
N GLY A 50 -0.52 -7.02 2.13
CA GLY A 50 -1.63 -6.13 2.45
C GLY A 50 -1.41 -5.21 3.66
N SER A 51 -0.19 -5.14 4.20
CA SER A 51 0.18 -4.29 5.34
C SER A 51 1.56 -3.70 5.10
N SER A 52 1.69 -2.39 5.34
CA SER A 52 2.97 -1.67 5.22
C SER A 52 3.99 -2.15 6.26
N HIS A 53 3.55 -2.43 7.49
CA HIS A 53 4.42 -3.01 8.54
C HIS A 53 4.96 -4.38 8.14
N ASP A 54 4.10 -5.27 7.62
CA ASP A 54 4.54 -6.59 7.17
C ASP A 54 5.45 -6.46 5.93
N ALA A 55 5.24 -5.44 5.09
CA ALA A 55 6.08 -5.17 3.94
C ALA A 55 7.47 -4.70 4.33
N ASP A 56 7.59 -3.86 5.36
CA ASP A 56 8.86 -3.43 5.95
C ASP A 56 9.64 -4.63 6.51
N ASP A 57 8.97 -5.45 7.33
CA ASP A 57 9.55 -6.67 7.91
C ASP A 57 10.02 -7.65 6.82
N ALA A 58 9.16 -7.91 5.82
CA ALA A 58 9.47 -8.81 4.72
C ALA A 58 10.61 -8.30 3.85
N LEU A 59 10.65 -6.99 3.57
CA LEU A 59 11.74 -6.38 2.82
C LEU A 59 13.05 -6.49 3.60
N GLN A 60 13.05 -6.16 4.89
CA GLN A 60 14.24 -6.27 5.73
C GLN A 60 14.79 -7.71 5.73
N GLU A 61 13.94 -8.70 5.98
CA GLU A 61 14.33 -10.11 5.96
C GLU A 61 14.80 -10.55 4.56
N ALA A 62 14.12 -10.12 3.48
CA ALA A 62 14.54 -10.40 2.12
C ALA A 62 15.93 -9.82 1.80
N LEU A 63 16.23 -8.60 2.24
CA LEU A 63 17.54 -7.98 2.04
C LEU A 63 18.63 -8.69 2.85
N LEU A 64 18.34 -9.15 4.07
CA LEU A 64 19.27 -9.96 4.86
C LEU A 64 19.54 -11.31 4.20
N ARG A 65 18.50 -11.99 3.68
CA ARG A 65 18.62 -13.24 2.91
C ARG A 65 19.42 -13.03 1.62
N ALA A 66 19.16 -11.92 0.92
CA ALA A 66 19.91 -11.55 -0.29
C ALA A 66 21.38 -11.29 0.05
N TRP A 67 21.69 -10.50 1.08
CA TRP A 67 23.07 -10.26 1.52
C TRP A 67 23.83 -11.57 1.79
N ARG A 68 23.24 -12.49 2.57
CA ARG A 68 23.83 -13.81 2.86
C ARG A 68 23.93 -14.72 1.63
N GLY A 69 23.06 -14.52 0.65
CA GLY A 69 22.98 -15.30 -0.59
C GLY A 69 23.81 -14.77 -1.75
N LEU A 70 24.31 -13.53 -1.67
CA LEU A 70 24.92 -12.81 -2.80
C LEU A 70 26.16 -13.51 -3.36
N GLY A 71 26.95 -14.16 -2.50
CA GLY A 71 28.10 -14.96 -2.93
C GLY A 71 27.74 -16.17 -3.80
N ARG A 72 26.51 -16.69 -3.70
CA ARG A 72 26.00 -17.79 -4.52
C ARG A 72 25.27 -17.32 -5.78
N PHE A 73 25.03 -16.02 -5.93
CA PHE A 73 24.41 -15.48 -7.13
C PHE A 73 25.37 -15.65 -8.31
N THR A 74 25.06 -16.55 -9.23
CA THR A 74 25.94 -16.91 -10.37
C THR A 74 25.81 -15.98 -11.57
N GLY A 75 25.00 -14.90 -11.48
CA GLY A 75 24.72 -14.02 -12.61
C GLY A 75 23.76 -14.60 -13.65
N ARG A 76 23.07 -15.71 -13.34
CA ARG A 76 21.94 -16.20 -14.13
C ARG A 76 20.74 -15.30 -13.87
N GLY A 77 20.46 -14.37 -14.80
CA GLY A 77 19.45 -13.33 -14.66
C GLY A 77 20.02 -12.01 -14.15
N THR A 78 19.17 -10.99 -14.02
CA THR A 78 19.56 -9.66 -13.51
C THR A 78 19.56 -9.66 -11.98
N LEU A 79 20.29 -8.73 -11.36
CA LEU A 79 20.23 -8.54 -9.91
C LEU A 79 18.80 -8.22 -9.46
N ARG A 80 18.09 -7.41 -10.25
CA ARG A 80 16.67 -7.09 -10.07
C ARG A 80 15.80 -8.35 -9.99
N SER A 81 15.86 -9.25 -10.98
CA SER A 81 15.02 -10.46 -10.98
C SER A 81 15.36 -11.38 -9.81
N TRP A 82 16.63 -11.45 -9.41
CA TRP A 82 17.05 -12.21 -8.25
C TRP A 82 16.52 -11.62 -6.93
N LEU A 83 16.58 -10.29 -6.74
CA LEU A 83 16.01 -9.64 -5.55
C LEU A 83 14.50 -9.83 -5.46
N TYR A 84 13.76 -9.73 -6.58
CA TYR A 84 12.33 -10.06 -6.62
C TYR A 84 12.06 -11.53 -6.29
N THR A 85 12.96 -12.45 -6.67
CA THR A 85 12.84 -13.86 -6.29
C THR A 85 12.92 -14.02 -4.77
N VAL A 86 13.92 -13.40 -4.14
CA VAL A 86 14.11 -13.47 -2.69
C VAL A 86 12.93 -12.81 -1.96
N ALA A 87 12.53 -11.61 -2.37
CA ALA A 87 11.39 -10.90 -1.76
C ALA A 87 10.08 -11.68 -1.88
N THR A 88 9.79 -12.25 -3.06
CA THR A 88 8.57 -13.05 -3.28
C THR A 88 8.55 -14.27 -2.38
N ARG A 89 9.66 -15.00 -2.27
CA ARG A 89 9.76 -16.19 -1.41
C ARG A 89 9.58 -15.82 0.06
N THR A 90 10.23 -14.76 0.54
CA THR A 90 10.02 -14.26 1.90
C THR A 90 8.55 -13.89 2.16
N CYS A 91 7.87 -13.26 1.20
CA CYS A 91 6.44 -12.96 1.35
C CYS A 91 5.57 -14.22 1.37
N LEU A 92 5.89 -15.24 0.57
CA LEU A 92 5.13 -16.51 0.57
C LEU A 92 5.22 -17.20 1.93
N ASP A 93 6.40 -17.24 2.55
CA ASP A 93 6.58 -17.78 3.90
C ASP A 93 5.66 -17.08 4.92
N LEU A 94 5.50 -15.75 4.80
CA LEU A 94 4.65 -14.95 5.68
C LEU A 94 3.16 -15.10 5.39
N VAL A 95 2.76 -15.20 4.11
CA VAL A 95 1.36 -15.43 3.71
C VAL A 95 0.86 -16.76 4.29
N GLU A 96 1.69 -17.80 4.25
CA GLU A 96 1.34 -19.11 4.83
C GLU A 96 1.16 -19.03 6.36
N ALA A 97 1.97 -18.23 7.05
CA ALA A 97 1.90 -18.09 8.50
C ALA A 97 0.76 -17.19 9.00
N ARG A 98 0.46 -16.10 8.28
CA ARG A 98 -0.45 -15.03 8.78
C ARG A 98 -1.88 -15.08 8.22
N GLY A 99 -2.12 -15.87 7.17
CA GLY A 99 -3.46 -16.00 6.57
C GLY A 99 -3.90 -14.77 5.77
N ARG A 100 -5.22 -14.68 5.53
CA ARG A 100 -5.84 -13.64 4.70
C ARG A 100 -6.05 -12.34 5.49
N ARG A 101 -5.69 -11.21 4.90
CA ARG A 101 -6.11 -9.89 5.40
C ARG A 101 -7.50 -9.48 4.90
N ALA A 102 -8.22 -8.74 5.73
CA ALA A 102 -9.60 -8.33 5.45
C ALA A 102 -9.81 -6.83 5.68
N LEU A 103 -10.83 -6.27 5.03
CA LEU A 103 -11.52 -5.05 5.44
C LEU A 103 -12.82 -5.42 6.19
N PRO A 104 -13.43 -4.48 6.93
CA PRO A 104 -14.67 -4.78 7.67
C PRO A 104 -15.80 -5.29 6.76
N VAL A 105 -15.89 -4.77 5.54
CA VAL A 105 -16.85 -5.21 4.51
C VAL A 105 -16.71 -6.71 4.13
N ASP A 106 -15.53 -7.31 4.34
CA ASP A 106 -15.29 -8.72 4.06
C ASP A 106 -15.76 -9.67 5.18
N LEU A 107 -16.09 -9.13 6.36
CA LEU A 107 -16.42 -9.93 7.55
C LEU A 107 -17.92 -10.20 7.69
N GLY A 108 -18.78 -9.41 7.04
CA GLY A 108 -20.23 -9.57 7.16
C GLY A 108 -21.01 -8.37 6.64
N PRO A 109 -22.35 -8.39 6.79
CA PRO A 109 -23.22 -7.32 6.33
C PRO A 109 -22.96 -6.01 7.07
N SER A 110 -23.34 -4.89 6.45
CA SER A 110 -23.26 -3.56 7.05
C SER A 110 -24.14 -3.45 8.30
N SER A 111 -23.71 -2.61 9.23
CA SER A 111 -24.50 -2.28 10.42
C SER A 111 -25.61 -1.27 10.06
N GLU A 112 -26.85 -1.59 10.42
CA GLU A 112 -28.00 -0.70 10.20
C GLU A 112 -28.08 0.45 11.21
N ARG A 113 -27.39 0.31 12.36
CA ARG A 113 -27.37 1.27 13.46
C ARG A 113 -25.96 1.47 13.97
N VAL A 114 -25.70 2.63 14.54
CA VAL A 114 -24.41 2.96 15.14
C VAL A 114 -24.10 2.04 16.31
N VAL A 115 -22.91 1.43 16.26
CA VAL A 115 -22.37 0.64 17.36
C VAL A 115 -21.32 1.46 18.09
N ALA A 116 -21.71 2.07 19.21
CA ALA A 116 -20.80 2.80 20.08
C ALA A 116 -19.96 1.82 20.92
N GLY A 117 -18.65 2.11 21.07
CA GLY A 117 -17.76 1.31 21.93
C GLY A 117 -17.40 -0.08 21.39
N GLY A 118 -17.50 -0.30 20.08
CA GLY A 118 -17.02 -1.54 19.46
C GLY A 118 -15.53 -1.76 19.75
N ALA A 119 -15.16 -2.96 20.19
CA ALA A 119 -13.78 -3.31 20.44
C ALA A 119 -13.06 -3.64 19.12
N PRO A 120 -11.81 -3.17 18.92
CA PRO A 120 -10.94 -3.64 17.85
C PRO A 120 -10.85 -5.18 17.81
N LEU A 121 -10.95 -5.79 16.64
CA LEU A 121 -10.64 -7.22 16.51
C LEU A 121 -9.14 -7.41 16.29
N THR A 122 -8.45 -7.91 17.31
CA THR A 122 -7.00 -8.17 17.26
C THR A 122 -6.63 -9.46 16.53
N GLU A 123 -7.56 -10.42 16.46
CA GLU A 123 -7.39 -11.71 15.79
C GLU A 123 -7.54 -11.60 14.25
N VAL A 124 -8.05 -10.48 13.76
CA VAL A 124 -8.19 -10.21 12.32
C VAL A 124 -6.95 -9.48 11.84
N ALA A 125 -6.29 -10.03 10.82
CA ALA A 125 -5.24 -9.32 10.11
C ALA A 125 -5.89 -8.27 9.19
N TRP A 126 -5.84 -6.99 9.56
CA TRP A 126 -6.45 -5.91 8.78
C TRP A 126 -5.58 -5.47 7.61
N LEU A 127 -6.19 -5.11 6.47
CA LEU A 127 -5.45 -4.35 5.47
C LEU A 127 -4.95 -3.03 6.07
N GLY A 128 -3.78 -2.57 5.63
CA GLY A 128 -3.20 -1.29 6.01
C GLY A 128 -3.08 -0.33 4.81
N PRO A 129 -3.07 0.98 5.06
CA PRO A 129 -2.88 1.98 4.02
C PRO A 129 -1.42 2.02 3.58
N TYR A 130 -1.17 2.42 2.33
CA TYR A 130 0.17 2.50 1.75
C TYR A 130 0.48 3.89 1.22
N ASP A 131 1.64 4.43 1.59
CA ASP A 131 2.11 5.72 1.11
C ASP A 131 2.53 5.67 -0.37
N ASP A 132 2.04 6.64 -1.13
CA ASP A 132 2.34 6.81 -2.54
C ASP A 132 3.79 7.25 -2.80
N ALA A 133 4.52 7.79 -1.82
CA ALA A 133 5.93 8.13 -2.02
C ALA A 133 6.80 6.88 -2.30
N GLY A 134 6.31 5.71 -1.88
CA GLY A 134 6.86 4.40 -2.22
C GLY A 134 6.59 3.95 -3.66
N LEU A 135 5.70 4.62 -4.40
CA LEU A 135 5.38 4.32 -5.80
C LEU A 135 6.29 5.17 -6.69
N GLY A 136 7.24 4.49 -7.34
CA GLY A 136 8.33 5.05 -8.14
C GLY A 136 8.11 6.46 -8.70
N ALA A 137 8.80 7.45 -8.13
CA ALA A 137 9.06 8.76 -8.75
C ALA A 137 10.16 8.66 -9.83
N GLY A 138 10.29 7.50 -10.49
CA GLY A 138 11.26 7.30 -11.55
C GLY A 138 10.92 8.14 -12.79
N PRO A 139 11.85 8.26 -13.75
CA PRO A 139 11.63 8.90 -15.05
C PRO A 139 10.70 8.09 -15.97
N ALA A 140 9.75 7.35 -15.39
CA ALA A 140 8.72 6.64 -16.12
C ALA A 140 7.75 7.66 -16.76
N VAL A 141 7.35 7.39 -17.99
CA VAL A 141 6.28 8.11 -18.70
C VAL A 141 5.00 8.13 -17.86
N PRO A 142 4.15 9.17 -17.99
CA PRO A 142 2.93 9.32 -17.18
C PRO A 142 2.08 8.05 -17.05
N GLU A 143 1.91 7.30 -18.15
CA GLU A 143 1.14 6.06 -18.23
C GLU A 143 1.64 4.99 -17.25
N ALA A 144 2.94 4.74 -17.22
CA ALA A 144 3.55 3.74 -16.33
C ALA A 144 3.47 4.14 -14.85
N ARG A 145 3.32 5.44 -14.54
CA ARG A 145 3.05 5.90 -13.16
C ARG A 145 1.63 5.56 -12.73
N TYR A 146 0.66 5.66 -13.65
CA TYR A 146 -0.73 5.30 -13.36
C TYR A 146 -0.88 3.79 -13.18
N GLU A 147 -0.25 2.97 -14.01
CA GLU A 147 -0.27 1.50 -13.85
C GLU A 147 0.33 1.07 -12.50
N GLN A 148 1.42 1.70 -12.06
CA GLN A 148 2.01 1.44 -10.74
C GLN A 148 1.08 1.78 -9.57
N ARG A 149 0.32 2.88 -9.69
CA ARG A 149 -0.66 3.33 -8.69
C ARG A 149 -1.91 2.44 -8.70
N GLU A 150 -2.39 2.08 -9.87
CA GLU A 150 -3.49 1.13 -10.03
C GLU A 150 -3.17 -0.20 -9.35
N ALA A 151 -1.92 -0.67 -9.48
CA ALA A 151 -1.44 -1.87 -8.83
C ALA A 151 -1.32 -1.79 -7.29
N VAL A 152 -1.57 -0.64 -6.66
CA VAL A 152 -1.69 -0.55 -5.19
C VAL A 152 -3.03 0.03 -4.74
N GLU A 153 -3.99 0.19 -5.65
CA GLU A 153 -5.34 0.61 -5.27
C GLU A 153 -5.91 -0.33 -4.22
N LEU A 154 -6.63 0.24 -3.24
CA LEU A 154 -7.09 -0.53 -2.08
C LEU A 154 -7.98 -1.71 -2.52
N ALA A 155 -8.85 -1.51 -3.50
CA ALA A 155 -9.68 -2.57 -4.07
C ALA A 155 -8.85 -3.69 -4.73
N PHE A 156 -7.76 -3.34 -5.44
CA PHE A 156 -6.86 -4.32 -6.03
C PHE A 156 -6.13 -5.11 -4.94
N VAL A 157 -5.54 -4.43 -3.95
CA VAL A 157 -4.83 -5.07 -2.83
C VAL A 157 -5.77 -5.95 -2.00
N ALA A 158 -7.01 -5.52 -1.77
CA ALA A 158 -8.04 -6.32 -1.12
C ALA A 158 -8.39 -7.57 -1.93
N ALA A 159 -8.59 -7.46 -3.25
CA ALA A 159 -8.85 -8.60 -4.12
C ALA A 159 -7.69 -9.62 -4.10
N LEU A 160 -6.43 -9.16 -4.07
CA LEU A 160 -5.26 -10.03 -3.94
C LEU A 160 -5.31 -10.88 -2.67
N GLN A 161 -5.89 -10.39 -1.58
CA GLN A 161 -5.97 -11.14 -0.32
C GLN A 161 -6.84 -12.40 -0.41
N HIS A 162 -7.73 -12.48 -1.39
CA HIS A 162 -8.53 -13.69 -1.66
C HIS A 162 -7.80 -14.73 -2.51
N LEU A 163 -6.64 -14.39 -3.08
CA LEU A 163 -5.82 -15.34 -3.83
C LEU A 163 -4.93 -16.14 -2.87
N PRO A 164 -4.77 -17.46 -3.10
CA PRO A 164 -3.66 -18.22 -2.54
C PRO A 164 -2.32 -17.57 -2.88
N GLY A 165 -1.33 -17.64 -1.98
CA GLY A 165 -0.04 -16.97 -2.11
C GLY A 165 0.63 -17.16 -3.47
N ASN A 166 0.66 -18.39 -3.99
CA ASN A 166 1.25 -18.68 -5.31
C ASN A 166 0.50 -18.03 -6.48
N GLN A 167 -0.82 -17.92 -6.40
CA GLN A 167 -1.60 -17.23 -7.44
C GLN A 167 -1.38 -15.72 -7.39
N ARG A 168 -1.31 -15.17 -6.17
CA ARG A 168 -0.97 -13.77 -5.91
C ARG A 168 0.42 -13.42 -6.46
N ALA A 169 1.42 -14.22 -6.13
CA ALA A 169 2.80 -14.05 -6.60
C ALA A 169 2.89 -14.11 -8.13
N ALA A 170 2.26 -15.12 -8.76
CA ALA A 170 2.28 -15.26 -10.21
C ALA A 170 1.65 -14.04 -10.90
N LEU A 171 0.50 -13.57 -10.41
CA LEU A 171 -0.18 -12.39 -10.96
C LEU A 171 0.68 -11.13 -10.85
N LEU A 172 1.25 -10.86 -9.67
CA LEU A 172 2.08 -9.67 -9.45
C LEU A 172 3.36 -9.69 -10.28
N LEU A 173 4.05 -10.83 -10.34
CA LEU A 173 5.27 -10.95 -11.14
C LEU A 173 4.98 -10.79 -12.64
N PHE A 174 3.82 -11.25 -13.13
CA PHE A 174 3.47 -11.17 -14.55
C PHE A 174 2.88 -9.82 -14.93
N GLU A 175 1.79 -9.40 -14.28
CA GLU A 175 1.00 -8.22 -14.71
C GLU A 175 1.53 -6.90 -14.18
N VAL A 176 2.15 -6.90 -12.99
CA VAL A 176 2.69 -5.66 -12.41
C VAL A 176 4.16 -5.48 -12.75
N LEU A 177 4.93 -6.56 -12.78
CA LEU A 177 6.38 -6.50 -12.95
C LEU A 177 6.85 -6.93 -14.36
N GLY A 178 5.97 -7.48 -15.19
CA GLY A 178 6.26 -7.79 -16.59
C GLY A 178 7.18 -8.99 -16.82
N PHE A 179 7.41 -9.86 -15.82
CA PHE A 179 8.24 -11.05 -16.00
C PHE A 179 7.57 -12.08 -16.90
N ALA A 180 8.36 -12.77 -17.73
CA ALA A 180 7.83 -13.86 -18.55
C ALA A 180 7.45 -15.07 -17.69
N ALA A 181 6.42 -15.82 -18.09
CA ALA A 181 5.95 -16.99 -17.33
C ALA A 181 7.05 -18.04 -17.05
N ALA A 182 8.02 -18.19 -17.95
CA ALA A 182 9.17 -19.07 -17.75
C ALA A 182 10.15 -18.55 -16.68
N GLU A 183 10.35 -17.23 -16.60
CA GLU A 183 11.15 -16.61 -15.54
C GLU A 183 10.46 -16.78 -14.19
N ILE A 184 9.16 -16.50 -14.13
CA ILE A 184 8.34 -16.69 -12.92
C ILE A 184 8.41 -18.13 -12.43
N ALA A 185 8.32 -19.10 -13.35
CA ALA A 185 8.45 -20.51 -13.02
C ALA A 185 9.78 -20.83 -12.33
N ALA A 186 10.89 -20.27 -12.82
CA ALA A 186 12.20 -20.40 -12.18
C ALA A 186 12.28 -19.67 -10.82
N MET A 187 11.69 -18.47 -10.73
CA MET A 187 11.64 -17.69 -9.48
C MET A 187 10.88 -18.45 -8.38
N MET A 188 9.77 -19.08 -8.74
CA MET A 188 8.88 -19.80 -7.82
C MET A 188 9.20 -21.29 -7.67
N ASP A 189 10.26 -21.80 -8.32
CA ASP A 189 10.63 -23.22 -8.34
C ASP A 189 9.47 -24.15 -8.75
N THR A 190 8.84 -23.83 -9.87
CA THR A 190 7.68 -24.55 -10.42
C THR A 190 7.75 -24.65 -11.95
N SER A 191 6.67 -25.11 -12.59
CA SER A 191 6.58 -25.20 -14.04
C SER A 191 5.87 -24.00 -14.67
N THR A 192 6.20 -23.65 -15.91
CA THR A 192 5.48 -22.63 -16.69
C THR A 192 3.99 -22.96 -16.81
N ALA A 193 3.63 -24.25 -16.91
CA ALA A 193 2.24 -24.69 -16.92
C ALA A 193 1.51 -24.35 -15.61
N SER A 194 2.18 -24.56 -14.47
CA SER A 194 1.67 -24.17 -13.14
C SER A 194 1.45 -22.66 -13.03
N VAL A 195 2.41 -21.87 -13.52
CA VAL A 195 2.30 -20.39 -13.55
C VAL A 195 1.11 -19.95 -14.41
N ASN A 196 0.97 -20.47 -15.63
CA ASN A 196 -0.15 -20.13 -16.52
C ASN A 196 -1.51 -20.50 -15.90
N SER A 197 -1.58 -21.66 -15.25
CA SER A 197 -2.78 -22.09 -14.52
C SER A 197 -3.12 -21.17 -13.34
N ALA A 198 -2.10 -20.73 -12.60
CA ALA A 198 -2.24 -19.78 -11.50
C ALA A 198 -2.72 -18.40 -12.00
N LEU A 199 -2.14 -17.90 -13.08
CA LEU A 199 -2.55 -16.64 -13.73
C LEU A 199 -4.00 -16.67 -14.19
N ALA A 200 -4.43 -17.75 -14.84
CA ALA A 200 -5.82 -17.88 -15.31
C ALA A 200 -6.83 -17.79 -14.16
N ARG A 201 -6.54 -18.46 -13.03
CA ARG A 201 -7.39 -18.39 -11.82
C ARG A 201 -7.34 -17.02 -11.17
N ALA A 202 -6.15 -16.42 -11.08
CA ALA A 202 -5.96 -15.12 -10.47
C ALA A 202 -6.75 -14.04 -11.22
N ARG A 203 -6.63 -13.99 -12.56
CA ARG A 203 -7.37 -13.07 -13.43
C ARG A 203 -8.87 -13.17 -13.24
N LYS A 204 -9.41 -14.39 -13.19
CA LYS A 204 -10.85 -14.60 -13.00
C LYS A 204 -11.33 -13.96 -11.69
N LEU A 205 -10.63 -14.23 -10.59
CA LEU A 205 -11.01 -13.70 -9.29
C LEU A 205 -10.86 -12.17 -9.22
N VAL A 206 -9.77 -11.63 -9.77
CA VAL A 206 -9.54 -10.17 -9.82
C VAL A 206 -10.64 -9.49 -10.64
N ALA A 207 -11.00 -10.03 -11.80
CA ALA A 207 -12.06 -9.49 -12.64
C ALA A 207 -13.45 -9.52 -11.96
N GLU A 208 -13.69 -10.45 -11.04
CA GLU A 208 -14.92 -10.55 -10.26
C GLU A 208 -14.97 -9.55 -9.08
N ARG A 209 -13.82 -9.13 -8.55
CA ARG A 209 -13.73 -8.35 -7.29
C ARG A 209 -13.27 -6.90 -7.47
N VAL A 210 -12.45 -6.63 -8.47
CA VAL A 210 -11.93 -5.28 -8.71
C VAL A 210 -12.93 -4.52 -9.59
N PRO A 211 -13.27 -3.27 -9.26
CA PRO A 211 -14.14 -2.45 -10.09
C PRO A 211 -13.61 -2.37 -11.53
N SER A 212 -14.52 -2.43 -12.50
CA SER A 212 -14.17 -2.33 -13.93
C SER A 212 -13.47 -1.02 -14.30
N ARG A 213 -13.64 0.00 -13.45
CA ARG A 213 -13.06 1.32 -13.59
C ARG A 213 -12.11 1.58 -12.43
N SER A 214 -10.82 1.72 -12.73
CA SER A 214 -9.79 2.02 -11.73
C SER A 214 -9.93 3.44 -11.17
N GLN A 215 -9.46 3.62 -9.94
CA GLN A 215 -9.44 4.93 -9.30
C GLN A 215 -8.52 5.89 -10.06
N GLN A 216 -7.38 5.44 -10.59
CA GLN A 216 -6.52 6.30 -11.41
C GLN A 216 -7.23 6.88 -12.64
N ARG A 217 -8.18 6.15 -13.23
CA ARG A 217 -8.99 6.69 -14.34
C ARG A 217 -10.00 7.71 -13.82
N THR A 218 -10.72 7.41 -12.73
CA THR A 218 -11.68 8.33 -12.10
C THR A 218 -11.01 9.64 -11.68
N LEU A 219 -9.90 9.58 -10.95
CA LEU A 219 -9.19 10.76 -10.45
C LEU A 219 -8.70 11.67 -11.58
N ARG A 220 -8.29 11.10 -12.73
CA ARG A 220 -7.89 11.89 -13.91
C ARG A 220 -9.04 12.67 -14.53
N GLU A 221 -10.23 12.06 -14.61
CA GLU A 221 -11.40 12.72 -15.19
C GLU A 221 -11.95 13.82 -14.26
N VAL A 222 -11.87 13.62 -12.94
CA VAL A 222 -12.23 14.64 -11.94
C VAL A 222 -11.25 15.82 -11.95
N GLY A 223 -9.95 15.52 -12.06
CA GLY A 223 -8.89 16.52 -12.11
C GLY A 223 -8.47 17.10 -10.75
N ASP A 224 -7.21 17.55 -10.68
CA ASP A 224 -6.55 17.92 -9.41
C ASP A 224 -7.20 19.10 -8.66
N ALA A 225 -7.84 20.03 -9.38
CA ALA A 225 -8.52 21.16 -8.75
C ALA A 225 -9.74 20.68 -7.96
N ARG A 226 -10.60 19.89 -8.61
CA ARG A 226 -11.82 19.35 -8.00
C ARG A 226 -11.49 18.36 -6.88
N LEU A 227 -10.45 17.54 -7.05
CA LEU A 227 -10.00 16.64 -5.99
C LEU A 227 -9.56 17.40 -4.72
N ARG A 228 -8.83 18.52 -4.89
CA ARG A 228 -8.47 19.37 -3.74
C ARG A 228 -9.69 19.97 -3.06
N GLU A 229 -10.68 20.43 -3.82
CA GLU A 229 -11.95 20.94 -3.27
C GLU A 229 -12.68 19.87 -2.46
N VAL A 230 -12.80 18.65 -2.98
CA VAL A 230 -13.47 17.54 -2.27
C VAL A 230 -12.73 17.19 -0.99
N VAL A 231 -11.39 17.06 -1.04
CA VAL A 231 -10.58 16.72 0.14
C VAL A 231 -10.65 17.82 1.20
N THR A 232 -10.53 19.09 0.80
CA THR A 232 -10.68 20.22 1.71
C THR A 232 -12.09 20.29 2.27
N GLY A 233 -13.13 20.14 1.45
CA GLY A 233 -14.52 20.13 1.88
C GLY A 233 -14.81 19.01 2.89
N PHE A 234 -14.29 17.81 2.66
CA PHE A 234 -14.42 16.69 3.59
C PHE A 234 -13.77 17.01 4.95
N ALA A 235 -12.54 17.52 4.94
CA ALA A 235 -11.81 17.89 6.16
C ALA A 235 -12.52 19.01 6.92
N THR A 236 -12.92 20.09 6.25
CA THR A 236 -13.61 21.23 6.85
C THR A 236 -14.97 20.84 7.41
N ALA A 237 -15.73 19.99 6.72
CA ALA A 237 -17.02 19.51 7.24
C ALA A 237 -16.87 18.74 8.55
N LEU A 238 -15.79 17.95 8.71
CA LEU A 238 -15.50 17.28 9.98
C LEU A 238 -15.02 18.24 11.07
N GLU A 239 -14.19 19.24 10.72
CA GLU A 239 -13.70 20.26 11.67
C GLU A 239 -14.82 21.15 12.22
N ASP A 240 -15.75 21.56 11.36
CA ASP A 240 -16.83 22.49 11.69
C ASP A 240 -18.08 21.78 12.25
N GLY A 241 -18.13 20.44 12.21
CA GLY A 241 -19.34 19.71 12.61
C GLY A 241 -20.46 19.77 11.56
N ASP A 242 -20.15 20.09 10.30
CA ASP A 242 -21.13 20.37 9.25
C ASP A 242 -21.59 19.09 8.51
N ALA A 243 -22.67 18.51 9.02
CA ALA A 243 -23.27 17.31 8.43
C ALA A 243 -23.82 17.54 7.01
N ASP A 244 -24.32 18.74 6.70
CA ASP A 244 -24.92 19.06 5.40
C ASP A 244 -23.83 19.21 4.33
N ALA A 245 -22.71 19.86 4.67
CA ALA A 245 -21.55 19.93 3.81
C ALA A 245 -20.95 18.54 3.54
N LEU A 246 -20.88 17.69 4.57
CA LEU A 246 -20.35 16.34 4.40
C LEU A 246 -21.24 15.50 3.48
N VAL A 247 -22.55 15.44 3.72
CA VAL A 247 -23.45 14.60 2.91
C VAL A 247 -23.47 15.02 1.44
N ALA A 248 -23.28 16.30 1.14
CA ALA A 248 -23.19 16.81 -0.23
C ALA A 248 -21.97 16.28 -1.02
N LEU A 249 -20.96 15.76 -0.33
CA LEU A 249 -19.77 15.16 -0.94
C LEU A 249 -19.90 13.64 -1.14
N LEU A 250 -20.94 13.00 -0.61
CA LEU A 250 -21.08 11.54 -0.61
C LEU A 250 -22.00 11.05 -1.73
N THR A 251 -21.78 9.83 -2.19
CA THR A 251 -22.76 9.11 -3.01
C THR A 251 -23.90 8.56 -2.15
N GLU A 252 -25.07 8.32 -2.75
CA GLU A 252 -26.25 7.78 -2.05
C GLU A 252 -25.97 6.43 -1.34
N ASP A 253 -25.15 5.58 -1.96
CA ASP A 253 -24.75 4.24 -1.54
C ASP A 253 -23.36 4.20 -0.84
N VAL A 254 -22.89 5.35 -0.35
CA VAL A 254 -21.57 5.49 0.28
C VAL A 254 -21.32 4.44 1.35
N THR A 255 -20.09 3.93 1.42
CA THR A 255 -19.66 3.06 2.52
C THR A 255 -18.68 3.78 3.45
N TRP A 256 -18.76 3.47 4.74
CA TRP A 256 -17.76 3.91 5.72
C TRP A 256 -17.33 2.73 6.58
N SER A 257 -16.04 2.42 6.57
CA SER A 257 -15.44 1.37 7.40
C SER A 257 -14.24 1.91 8.18
N MET A 258 -13.95 1.30 9.32
CA MET A 258 -12.92 1.82 10.24
C MET A 258 -12.05 0.71 10.83
N PRO A 259 -11.28 -0.05 10.03
CA PRO A 259 -10.36 -1.06 10.59
C PRO A 259 -9.46 -0.42 11.66
N PRO A 260 -9.25 -1.09 12.82
CA PRO A 260 -9.56 -2.49 13.14
C PRO A 260 -10.96 -2.76 13.74
N LEU A 261 -11.90 -1.80 13.65
CA LEU A 261 -13.28 -2.02 14.07
C LEU A 261 -14.03 -2.88 13.03
N PRO A 262 -14.79 -3.90 13.47
CA PRO A 262 -15.50 -4.80 12.55
C PRO A 262 -16.76 -4.19 11.92
N HIS A 263 -17.26 -3.09 12.50
CA HIS A 263 -18.46 -2.43 12.03
C HIS A 263 -18.17 -1.52 10.84
N TRP A 264 -19.07 -1.56 9.86
CA TRP A 264 -19.08 -0.67 8.72
C TRP A 264 -20.52 -0.33 8.35
N TYR A 265 -20.69 0.79 7.65
CA TYR A 265 -21.99 1.36 7.31
C TYR A 265 -22.12 1.50 5.80
N HIS A 266 -23.35 1.35 5.29
CA HIS A 266 -23.67 1.45 3.88
C HIS A 266 -24.90 2.34 3.67
N GLY A 267 -24.80 3.25 2.70
CA GLY A 267 -25.81 4.24 2.38
C GLY A 267 -25.73 5.49 3.24
N VAL A 268 -26.18 6.61 2.69
CA VAL A 268 -26.13 7.94 3.34
C VAL A 268 -26.79 7.93 4.72
N GLY A 269 -27.95 7.26 4.90
CA GLY A 269 -28.66 7.23 6.18
C GLY A 269 -27.81 6.66 7.33
N PRO A 270 -27.41 5.38 7.28
CA PRO A 270 -26.56 4.77 8.31
C PRO A 270 -25.20 5.46 8.47
N VAL A 271 -24.58 5.92 7.38
CA VAL A 271 -23.31 6.65 7.43
C VAL A 271 -23.46 7.98 8.16
N MET A 272 -24.49 8.77 7.86
CA MET A 272 -24.70 10.05 8.52
C MET A 272 -25.16 9.90 9.98
N ASP A 273 -25.94 8.86 10.32
CA ASP A 273 -26.24 8.53 11.73
C ASP A 273 -24.96 8.23 12.51
N PHE A 274 -24.02 7.48 11.90
CA PHE A 274 -22.68 7.26 12.47
C PHE A 274 -21.89 8.56 12.62
N VAL A 275 -21.74 9.33 11.56
CA VAL A 275 -20.90 10.53 11.55
C VAL A 275 -21.38 11.56 12.56
N THR A 276 -22.69 11.85 12.57
CA THR A 276 -23.30 12.82 13.50
C THR A 276 -23.13 12.42 14.96
N ARG A 277 -23.25 11.13 15.31
CA ARG A 277 -23.11 10.67 16.69
C ARG A 277 -21.67 10.60 17.18
N VAL A 278 -20.76 10.16 16.32
CA VAL A 278 -19.39 9.85 16.72
C VAL A 278 -18.43 10.98 16.30
N PRO A 279 -17.96 11.09 15.03
CA PRO A 279 -17.06 12.16 14.61
C PRO A 279 -17.52 13.59 14.92
N LEU A 280 -18.79 13.95 14.73
CA LEU A 280 -19.22 15.35 14.86
C LEU A 280 -19.68 15.75 16.27
N THR A 281 -19.91 14.78 17.16
CA THR A 281 -20.47 15.06 18.50
C THR A 281 -19.62 14.47 19.63
N THR A 282 -19.26 13.19 19.55
CA THR A 282 -18.54 12.51 20.64
C THR A 282 -17.03 12.76 20.57
N CYS A 283 -16.49 12.83 19.36
CA CYS A 283 -15.14 13.29 19.14
C CYS A 283 -15.08 14.80 19.39
N GLY A 284 -14.03 15.27 20.08
CA GLY A 284 -13.82 16.69 20.36
C GLY A 284 -13.42 17.46 19.10
N SER A 285 -12.43 18.35 19.24
CA SER A 285 -11.94 19.13 18.10
C SER A 285 -11.10 18.27 17.16
N TRP A 286 -11.30 18.43 15.85
CA TRP A 286 -10.50 17.78 14.81
C TRP A 286 -9.50 18.75 14.18
N ARG A 287 -8.41 18.19 13.66
CA ARG A 287 -7.56 18.82 12.65
C ARG A 287 -7.16 17.81 11.60
N HIS A 288 -6.96 18.29 10.38
CA HIS A 288 -6.65 17.42 9.25
C HIS A 288 -5.41 17.85 8.47
N LEU A 289 -4.70 16.88 7.93
CA LEU A 289 -3.65 17.08 6.92
C LEU A 289 -3.95 16.24 5.66
N PRO A 290 -4.06 16.85 4.48
CA PRO A 290 -4.19 16.12 3.23
C PRO A 290 -2.95 15.26 2.96
N VAL A 291 -3.17 14.00 2.59
CA VAL A 291 -2.14 13.04 2.17
C VAL A 291 -2.64 12.23 0.98
N ARG A 292 -1.84 11.26 0.51
CA ARG A 292 -2.29 10.26 -0.47
C ARG A 292 -2.00 8.88 0.07
N ALA A 293 -2.89 7.94 -0.22
CA ALA A 293 -2.70 6.54 0.14
C ALA A 293 -3.26 5.64 -0.95
N ASN A 294 -2.57 4.55 -1.28
CA ASN A 294 -3.03 3.55 -2.24
C ASN A 294 -3.40 4.15 -3.61
N GLY A 295 -2.67 5.17 -4.06
CA GLY A 295 -2.94 5.90 -5.30
C GLY A 295 -4.11 6.89 -5.22
N GLN A 296 -4.76 7.05 -4.07
CA GLN A 296 -6.02 7.77 -3.85
C GLN A 296 -5.83 8.99 -2.94
N PRO A 297 -6.76 9.98 -2.99
CA PRO A 297 -6.80 11.05 -1.99
C PRO A 297 -7.05 10.48 -0.59
N ALA A 298 -6.35 11.03 0.40
CA ALA A 298 -6.50 10.64 1.79
C ALA A 298 -6.33 11.83 2.74
N VAL A 299 -6.75 11.66 3.98
CA VAL A 299 -6.67 12.68 5.03
C VAL A 299 -6.15 12.06 6.32
N GLY A 300 -5.04 12.58 6.85
CA GLY A 300 -4.60 12.29 8.21
C GLY A 300 -5.44 13.10 9.19
N CYS A 301 -6.14 12.40 10.10
CA CYS A 301 -7.11 12.96 11.03
C CYS A 301 -6.51 12.98 12.44
N TYR A 302 -6.54 14.13 13.08
CA TYR A 302 -6.02 14.35 14.42
C TYR A 302 -7.16 14.76 15.34
N LEU A 303 -7.23 14.12 16.50
CA LEU A 303 -8.27 14.38 17.49
C LEU A 303 -7.66 15.10 18.70
N TRP A 304 -8.36 16.12 19.21
CA TRP A 304 -7.94 16.82 20.43
C TRP A 304 -7.87 15.86 21.61
N ASP A 305 -6.73 15.86 22.30
CA ASP A 305 -6.50 15.14 23.54
C ASP A 305 -6.19 16.15 24.66
N GLU A 306 -7.08 16.19 25.66
CA GLU A 306 -6.97 17.11 26.80
C GLU A 306 -5.72 16.85 27.66
N ALA A 307 -5.26 15.60 27.75
CA ALA A 307 -4.10 15.26 28.56
C ALA A 307 -2.79 15.68 27.88
N ALA A 308 -2.73 15.60 26.55
CA ALA A 308 -1.62 16.06 25.73
C ALA A 308 -1.66 17.58 25.46
N GLY A 309 -2.84 18.20 25.55
CA GLY A 309 -3.05 19.61 25.19
C GLY A 309 -2.77 19.88 23.71
N ALA A 310 -3.05 18.91 22.84
CA ALA A 310 -2.72 18.92 21.42
C ALA A 310 -3.69 18.04 20.62
N HIS A 311 -3.75 18.21 19.30
CA HIS A 311 -4.44 17.27 18.41
C HIS A 311 -3.50 16.11 18.10
N VAL A 312 -3.81 14.91 18.57
CA VAL A 312 -2.97 13.71 18.40
C VAL A 312 -3.45 12.87 17.22
N SER A 313 -2.52 12.16 16.58
CA SER A 313 -2.79 11.26 15.46
C SER A 313 -3.88 10.24 15.81
N TRP A 314 -4.90 10.12 14.96
CA TRP A 314 -6.05 9.24 15.21
C TRP A 314 -6.32 8.25 14.06
N SER A 315 -6.49 8.74 12.83
CA SER A 315 -6.71 7.86 11.67
C SER A 315 -6.16 8.42 10.37
N VAL A 316 -5.96 7.54 9.38
CA VAL A 316 -5.79 7.93 7.98
C VAL A 316 -7.05 7.52 7.22
N ASN A 317 -7.81 8.50 6.72
CA ASN A 317 -9.03 8.29 5.95
C ASN A 317 -8.69 8.25 4.46
N VAL A 318 -8.84 7.10 3.82
CA VAL A 318 -8.69 6.94 2.36
C VAL A 318 -10.04 7.12 1.68
N LEU A 319 -10.09 7.98 0.66
CA LEU A 319 -11.32 8.37 -0.02
C LEU A 319 -11.37 7.73 -1.42
N THR A 320 -12.28 6.77 -1.61
CA THR A 320 -12.56 6.18 -2.92
C THR A 320 -13.58 7.05 -3.65
N MET A 321 -13.26 7.49 -4.87
CA MET A 321 -14.10 8.40 -5.64
C MET A 321 -14.98 7.66 -6.65
N ARG A 322 -16.19 8.18 -6.90
CA ARG A 322 -17.02 7.81 -8.05
C ARG A 322 -17.58 9.06 -8.72
N GLY A 323 -17.01 9.39 -9.87
CA GLY A 323 -17.16 10.73 -10.42
C GLY A 323 -16.57 11.74 -9.44
N GLU A 324 -17.28 12.84 -9.20
CA GLU A 324 -16.83 13.91 -8.29
C GLU A 324 -17.22 13.69 -6.82
N LEU A 325 -17.87 12.57 -6.49
CA LEU A 325 -18.35 12.26 -5.14
C LEU A 325 -17.55 11.14 -4.48
N ILE A 326 -17.55 11.12 -3.16
CA ILE A 326 -16.93 10.09 -2.33
C ILE A 326 -17.89 8.90 -2.23
N ALA A 327 -17.44 7.74 -2.70
CA ALA A 327 -18.21 6.50 -2.66
C ALA A 327 -17.83 5.59 -1.49
N GLU A 328 -16.58 5.68 -1.02
CA GLU A 328 -16.13 4.90 0.12
C GLU A 328 -15.15 5.70 0.98
N VAL A 329 -15.31 5.58 2.29
CA VAL A 329 -14.36 6.08 3.28
C VAL A 329 -13.83 4.88 4.07
N THR A 330 -12.52 4.66 3.99
CA THR A 330 -11.85 3.67 4.84
C THR A 330 -10.94 4.41 5.82
N SER A 331 -11.32 4.44 7.09
CA SER A 331 -10.56 5.06 8.18
C SER A 331 -9.67 4.03 8.84
N PHE A 332 -8.39 4.01 8.48
CA PHE A 332 -7.41 3.19 9.19
C PHE A 332 -7.08 3.86 10.52
N ILE A 333 -7.66 3.36 11.61
CA ILE A 333 -7.47 3.89 12.97
C ILE A 333 -6.15 3.37 13.53
N GLY A 334 -5.34 4.28 14.06
CA GLY A 334 -4.05 3.93 14.65
C GLY A 334 -2.98 4.99 14.39
N ASP A 335 -2.19 5.31 15.42
CA ASP A 335 -1.05 6.23 15.31
C ASP A 335 0.11 5.61 14.52
N GLU A 336 0.19 4.28 14.47
CA GLU A 336 1.21 3.52 13.74
C GLU A 336 1.21 3.83 12.24
N HIS A 337 0.09 4.33 11.69
CA HIS A 337 0.02 4.72 10.29
C HIS A 337 0.75 6.02 9.99
N PHE A 338 0.82 6.96 10.93
CA PHE A 338 1.24 8.34 10.65
C PHE A 338 2.73 8.43 10.27
N GLY A 339 3.58 7.66 10.95
CA GLY A 339 5.01 7.57 10.63
C GLY A 339 5.26 7.12 9.19
N LEU A 340 4.42 6.22 8.65
CA LEU A 340 4.53 5.71 7.28
C LEU A 340 4.24 6.79 6.22
N PHE A 341 3.42 7.79 6.55
CA PHE A 341 3.08 8.91 5.65
C PHE A 341 3.96 10.14 5.89
N GLY A 342 4.96 10.06 6.78
CA GLY A 342 5.77 11.21 7.17
C GLY A 342 4.97 12.30 7.89
N LEU A 343 3.82 11.94 8.48
CA LEU A 343 2.97 12.85 9.22
C LEU A 343 3.49 13.03 10.66
N PRO A 344 3.34 14.22 11.26
CA PRO A 344 3.68 14.41 12.67
C PRO A 344 2.74 13.61 13.57
N ALA A 345 3.22 13.24 14.77
CA ALA A 345 2.41 12.53 15.78
C ALA A 345 1.33 13.43 16.42
N SER A 346 1.53 14.75 16.40
CA SER A 346 0.55 15.71 16.90
C SER A 346 0.63 17.06 16.17
N LEU A 347 -0.45 17.82 16.29
CA LEU A 347 -0.60 19.19 15.82
C LEU A 347 -0.98 20.10 17.00
N PRO A 348 -0.69 21.42 16.90
CA PRO A 348 -1.09 22.40 17.91
C PRO A 348 -2.61 22.53 18.09
#